data_AF-A0A7V4P907-F1
#
_entry.id   AF-A0A7V4P907-F1
#
_cell.length_a   1.000
_cell.length_b   1.000
_cell.length_c   1.000
_cell.angle_alpha   90.00
_cell.angle_beta   90.00
_cell.angle_gamma   90.00
#
_symmetry.space_group_name_H-M   'P 1'
#
loop_
_entity.id
_entity.type
_entity.pdbx_description
1 polymer ?
#
loop_
_entity_poly.entity_id
_entity_poly.type
_entity_poly.pdbx_seq_one_letter_code
_entity_poly.pdbx_strand_id
1 'polypeptide(L)'
;MSLLTAVPHSGAQAYSRRGIRAAASVIVCAALAWSWFLPGLRGWFGPGAGAACLPAGLAAALLLCVWTAGGPLAKAGLWLALAASGNAAALQLLDAGTRVHYQHLLPWSVLTGRNHIAALCLLLVQAAAVVWGTGRRVAAFAQWLRRLKPWRLALAAVLCAACSATVSRDPRFFVQELAFATLLQLVNAANIILAVSSLPAWFLSRFEHRFQRWFPLDAPATPGRPDRFDLFAAVWVTVFAALLCLFSYERHPHLSDEVSYLLQSRYFAQGMLAMPLREPAGAFELDLMTYDSGRWYSPFPPGWPAMLSVGV
;
A
#
# COMPACT_ATOMS: atom_id res chain seq x y z
N MET A 1 27.90 44.42 -22.82
CA MET A 1 28.56 44.31 -21.51
C MET A 1 27.61 44.84 -20.44
N SER A 2 26.69 44.01 -19.95
CA SER A 2 25.88 44.33 -18.76
C SER A 2 26.28 43.36 -17.65
N LEU A 3 27.23 43.81 -16.83
CA LEU A 3 27.57 43.24 -15.54
C LEU A 3 26.39 43.54 -14.58
N LEU A 4 25.32 42.75 -14.69
CA LEU A 4 24.25 42.72 -13.71
C LEU A 4 24.77 41.98 -12.47
N THR A 5 25.13 42.77 -11.47
CA THR A 5 25.50 42.37 -10.12
C THR A 5 24.43 41.47 -9.52
N ALA A 6 24.77 40.19 -9.32
CA ALA A 6 23.97 39.27 -8.53
C ALA A 6 23.92 39.77 -7.09
N VAL A 7 22.80 40.37 -6.70
CA VAL A 7 22.54 40.76 -5.30
C VAL A 7 22.45 39.46 -4.48
N PRO A 8 23.31 39.25 -3.48
CA PRO A 8 23.24 38.07 -2.62
C PRO A 8 21.96 38.15 -1.79
N HIS A 9 20.92 37.44 -2.21
CA HIS A 9 19.71 37.25 -1.41
C HIS A 9 20.01 36.37 -0.19
N SER A 10 20.49 37.05 0.86
CA SER A 10 20.18 36.94 2.28
C SER A 10 19.93 35.53 2.86
N GLY A 11 20.96 35.00 3.53
CA GLY A 11 20.85 33.83 4.42
C GLY A 11 19.75 33.92 5.49
N ALA A 12 19.27 35.13 5.83
CA ALA A 12 18.16 35.34 6.75
C ALA A 12 16.84 34.67 6.31
N GLN A 13 16.53 34.61 5.01
CA GLN A 13 15.32 33.95 4.52
C GLN A 13 15.40 32.41 4.63
N ALA A 14 16.61 31.84 4.54
CA ALA A 14 16.80 30.40 4.63
C ALA A 14 16.56 29.86 6.05
N TYR A 15 16.95 30.62 7.08
CA TYR A 15 16.72 30.23 8.48
C TYR A 15 15.23 30.21 8.86
N SER A 16 14.46 31.20 8.42
CA SER A 16 13.01 31.27 8.69
C SER A 16 12.25 30.04 8.14
N ARG A 17 12.58 29.58 6.92
CA ARG A 17 11.92 28.42 6.31
C ARG A 17 12.18 27.10 7.05
N ARG A 18 13.38 26.91 7.62
CA ARG A 18 13.69 25.70 8.40
C ARG A 18 12.89 25.64 9.70
N GLY A 19 12.77 26.77 10.40
CA GLY A 19 11.96 26.87 11.62
C GLY A 19 10.49 26.56 11.37
N ILE A 20 9.90 27.14 10.32
CA ILE A 20 8.50 26.89 9.94
C ILE A 20 8.27 25.41 9.61
N ARG A 21 9.17 24.79 8.84
CA ARG A 21 9.05 23.36 8.47
C ARG A 21 9.15 22.44 9.69
N ALA A 22 10.06 22.73 10.61
CA ALA A 22 10.21 21.97 11.83
C ALA A 22 8.96 22.08 12.72
N ALA A 23 8.49 23.31 12.96
CA ALA A 23 7.30 23.56 13.78
C ALA A 23 6.05 22.87 13.20
N ALA A 24 5.80 23.04 11.90
CA ALA A 24 4.70 22.37 11.23
C ALA A 24 4.83 20.83 11.27
N SER A 25 6.05 20.30 11.17
CA SER A 25 6.25 18.85 11.29
C SER A 25 5.91 18.33 12.67
N VAL A 26 6.32 19.05 13.72
CA VAL A 26 5.97 18.72 15.11
C VAL A 26 4.46 18.75 15.31
N ILE A 27 3.78 19.78 14.80
CA ILE A 27 2.31 19.91 14.91
C ILE A 27 1.62 18.73 14.23
N VAL A 28 2.05 18.36 13.02
CA VAL A 28 1.43 17.25 12.31
C VAL A 28 1.71 15.91 13.01
N CYS A 29 2.94 15.67 13.47
CA CYS A 29 3.26 14.46 14.24
C CYS A 29 2.48 14.39 15.55
N ALA A 30 2.31 15.52 16.24
CA ALA A 30 1.49 15.60 17.44
C ALA A 30 0.01 15.33 17.15
N ALA A 31 -0.53 15.86 16.05
CA ALA A 31 -1.90 15.59 15.62
C ALA A 31 -2.11 14.12 15.26
N LEU A 32 -1.14 13.49 14.57
CA LEU A 32 -1.15 12.06 14.27
C LEU A 32 -1.11 11.23 15.56
N ALA A 33 -0.18 11.52 16.47
CA ALA A 33 -0.08 10.84 17.75
C ALA A 33 -1.37 11.01 18.57
N TRP A 34 -1.92 12.23 18.62
CA TRP A 34 -3.18 12.53 19.29
C TRP A 34 -4.38 11.78 18.68
N SER A 35 -4.46 11.70 17.35
CA SER A 35 -5.51 10.94 16.66
C SER A 35 -5.50 9.47 17.07
N TRP A 36 -4.30 8.95 17.37
CA TRP A 36 -4.12 7.62 17.91
C TRP A 36 -4.68 7.47 19.32
N PHE A 37 -4.82 8.51 20.14
CA PHE A 37 -5.38 8.39 21.50
C PHE A 37 -6.87 8.70 21.60
N LEU A 38 -7.50 9.18 20.53
CA LEU A 38 -8.93 9.48 20.53
C LEU A 38 -9.76 8.19 20.48
N PRO A 39 -10.59 7.88 21.50
CA PRO A 39 -11.38 6.64 21.53
C PRO A 39 -12.33 6.47 20.34
N GLY A 40 -12.81 7.58 19.76
CA GLY A 40 -13.65 7.55 18.56
C GLY A 40 -12.90 7.22 17.26
N LEU A 41 -11.56 7.30 17.26
CA LEU A 41 -10.70 6.95 16.12
C LEU A 41 -9.97 5.61 16.33
N ARG A 42 -9.69 5.25 17.59
CA ARG A 42 -9.34 3.87 17.99
C ARG A 42 -10.61 3.03 17.98
N GLY A 43 -11.04 2.60 16.81
CA GLY A 43 -12.04 1.55 16.73
C GLY A 43 -11.48 0.29 17.41
N TRP A 44 -11.91 -0.01 18.63
CA TRP A 44 -11.64 -1.33 19.22
C TRP A 44 -12.67 -2.35 18.76
N PHE A 45 -13.98 -2.04 18.68
CA PHE A 45 -15.00 -3.00 18.24
C PHE A 45 -16.32 -2.36 17.73
N GLY A 46 -16.27 -1.40 16.78
CA GLY A 46 -17.48 -0.72 16.29
C GLY A 46 -17.30 0.14 15.02
N PRO A 47 -18.40 0.67 14.44
CA PRO A 47 -18.40 1.42 13.18
C PRO A 47 -17.52 2.68 13.33
N GLY A 48 -16.36 2.67 12.69
CA GLY A 48 -15.33 3.70 12.85
C GLY A 48 -13.89 3.25 12.57
N ALA A 49 -13.63 1.94 12.37
CA ALA A 49 -12.29 1.42 12.10
C ALA A 49 -11.59 2.03 10.85
N GLY A 50 -12.34 2.62 9.92
CA GLY A 50 -11.78 3.40 8.81
C GLY A 50 -11.33 4.82 9.20
N ALA A 51 -11.95 5.45 10.20
CA ALA A 51 -11.92 6.90 10.40
C ALA A 51 -10.52 7.49 10.66
N ALA A 52 -9.56 6.69 11.12
CA ALA A 52 -8.18 7.13 11.34
C ALA A 52 -7.40 7.35 10.03
N CYS A 53 -7.76 6.66 8.94
CA CYS A 53 -6.99 6.74 7.69
C CYS A 53 -7.04 8.15 7.08
N LEU A 54 -8.20 8.81 7.10
CA LEU A 54 -8.37 10.13 6.49
C LEU A 54 -7.57 11.24 7.21
N PRO A 55 -7.67 11.43 8.54
CA PRO A 55 -6.78 12.33 9.28
C PRO A 55 -5.30 12.02 9.07
N ALA A 56 -4.93 10.73 9.04
CA ALA A 56 -3.55 10.33 8.84
C ALA A 56 -3.03 10.70 7.43
N GLY A 57 -3.83 10.45 6.39
CA GLY A 57 -3.51 10.83 5.03
C GLY A 57 -3.44 12.34 4.83
N LEU A 58 -4.35 13.10 5.43
CA LEU A 58 -4.34 14.57 5.40
C LEU A 58 -3.13 15.16 6.11
N ALA A 59 -2.76 14.58 7.26
CA ALA A 59 -1.52 14.93 7.97
C ALA A 59 -0.28 14.69 7.08
N ALA A 60 -0.16 13.49 6.48
CA ALA A 60 0.93 13.19 5.55
C ALA A 60 0.95 14.16 4.35
N ALA A 61 -0.21 14.50 3.81
CA ALA A 61 -0.35 15.47 2.72
C ALA A 61 0.11 16.88 3.13
N LEU A 62 -0.24 17.35 4.33
CA LEU A 62 0.22 18.63 4.87
C LEU A 62 1.73 18.65 5.08
N LEU A 63 2.32 17.57 5.60
CA LEU A 63 3.78 17.44 5.73
C LEU A 63 4.46 17.56 4.36
N LEU A 64 3.96 16.84 3.35
CA LEU A 64 4.48 16.91 1.98
C LEU A 64 4.43 18.34 1.43
N CYS A 65 3.30 19.03 1.59
CA CYS A 65 3.13 20.42 1.19
C CYS A 65 4.16 21.33 1.89
N VAL A 66 4.29 21.24 3.22
CA VAL A 66 5.22 22.08 4.00
C VAL A 66 6.68 21.86 3.61
N TRP A 67 7.10 20.60 3.45
CA TRP A 67 8.48 20.25 3.12
C TRP A 67 8.87 20.65 1.71
N THR A 68 7.92 20.61 0.77
CA THR A 68 8.16 20.96 -0.63
C THR A 68 7.86 22.42 -0.96
N ALA A 69 7.14 23.15 -0.08
CA ALA A 69 6.75 24.54 -0.28
C ALA A 69 7.94 25.46 -0.58
N GLY A 70 7.74 26.33 -1.57
CA GLY A 70 8.68 27.37 -1.97
C GLY A 70 9.98 26.86 -2.60
N GLY A 71 10.05 25.57 -2.97
CA GLY A 71 11.19 24.95 -3.62
C GLY A 71 10.85 24.35 -4.99
N PRO A 72 11.85 23.82 -5.72
CA PRO A 72 11.65 23.19 -7.02
C PRO A 72 10.80 21.92 -6.97
N LEU A 73 10.60 21.33 -5.78
CA LEU A 73 9.76 20.15 -5.56
C LEU A 73 8.30 20.48 -5.24
N ALA A 74 7.92 21.76 -5.11
CA ALA A 74 6.58 22.16 -4.65
C ALA A 74 5.46 21.52 -5.48
N LYS A 75 5.60 21.53 -6.81
CA LYS A 75 4.60 20.96 -7.71
C LYS A 75 4.46 19.44 -7.54
N ALA A 76 5.56 18.71 -7.45
CA ALA A 76 5.53 17.26 -7.21
C ALA A 76 4.94 16.95 -5.83
N GLY A 77 5.32 17.73 -4.80
CA GLY A 77 4.79 17.61 -3.46
C GLY A 77 3.27 17.83 -3.38
N LEU A 78 2.72 18.79 -4.12
CA LEU A 78 1.26 19.00 -4.21
C LEU A 78 0.52 17.80 -4.81
N TRP A 79 1.05 17.21 -5.89
CA TRP A 79 0.45 16.00 -6.48
C TRP A 79 0.55 14.79 -5.53
N LEU A 80 1.69 14.62 -4.85
CA LEU A 80 1.84 13.56 -3.84
C LEU A 80 0.92 13.77 -2.64
N ALA A 81 0.75 15.01 -2.19
CA ALA A 81 -0.19 15.36 -1.13
C ALA A 81 -1.63 15.03 -1.53
N LEU A 82 -2.01 15.38 -2.76
CA LEU A 82 -3.31 15.03 -3.33
C LEU A 82 -3.48 13.51 -3.44
N ALA A 83 -2.45 12.77 -3.83
CA ALA A 83 -2.48 11.30 -3.92
C ALA A 83 -2.63 10.64 -2.55
N ALA A 84 -1.89 11.11 -1.54
CA ALA A 84 -1.99 10.62 -0.17
C ALA A 84 -3.39 10.87 0.42
N SER A 85 -3.92 12.07 0.20
CA SER A 85 -5.27 12.45 0.63
C SER A 85 -6.34 11.60 -0.06
N GLY A 86 -6.23 11.47 -1.37
CA GLY A 86 -7.10 10.65 -2.21
C GLY A 86 -7.14 9.18 -1.81
N ASN A 87 -5.97 8.57 -1.61
CA ASN A 87 -5.88 7.18 -1.15
C ASN A 87 -6.50 7.00 0.24
N ALA A 88 -6.25 7.94 1.15
CA ALA A 88 -6.85 7.90 2.48
C ALA A 88 -8.38 8.05 2.46
N ALA A 89 -8.94 8.83 1.53
CA ALA A 89 -10.38 8.87 1.29
C ALA A 89 -10.90 7.58 0.65
N ALA A 90 -10.20 6.98 -0.30
CA ALA A 90 -10.58 5.69 -0.89
C ALA A 90 -10.66 4.59 0.17
N LEU A 91 -9.72 4.56 1.13
CA LEU A 91 -9.75 3.64 2.26
C LEU A 91 -10.97 3.84 3.18
N GLN A 92 -11.55 5.04 3.26
CA GLN A 92 -12.83 5.25 3.99
C GLN A 92 -14.04 4.62 3.31
N LEU A 93 -13.91 4.26 2.02
CA LEU A 93 -14.99 3.71 1.22
C LEU A 93 -14.94 2.17 1.16
N LEU A 94 -13.91 1.55 1.75
CA LEU A 94 -13.77 0.10 1.82
C LEU A 94 -14.40 -0.44 3.09
N ASP A 95 -15.17 -1.51 2.95
CA ASP A 95 -15.60 -2.37 4.04
C ASP A 95 -14.46 -3.35 4.38
N ALA A 96 -13.62 -2.93 5.31
CA ALA A 96 -12.52 -3.71 5.87
C ALA A 96 -12.80 -4.12 7.32
N GLY A 97 -14.08 -4.39 7.66
CA GLY A 97 -14.54 -4.65 9.02
C GLY A 97 -13.83 -5.81 9.75
N THR A 98 -14.22 -6.05 11.00
CA THR A 98 -13.60 -7.07 11.88
C THR A 98 -13.87 -8.52 11.47
N ARG A 99 -14.64 -8.73 10.41
CA ARG A 99 -15.04 -10.06 9.95
C ARG A 99 -14.10 -10.50 8.85
N VAL A 100 -13.74 -11.79 8.86
CA VAL A 100 -12.96 -12.39 7.77
C VAL A 100 -13.87 -12.50 6.55
N HIS A 101 -13.78 -11.51 5.66
CA HIS A 101 -14.43 -11.50 4.35
C HIS A 101 -13.56 -10.75 3.33
N TYR A 102 -13.87 -10.92 2.05
CA TYR A 102 -13.27 -10.10 1.00
C TYR A 102 -13.60 -8.63 1.22
N GLN A 103 -12.62 -7.76 1.02
CA GLN A 103 -12.81 -6.32 1.17
C GLN A 103 -13.56 -5.80 -0.04
N HIS A 104 -14.73 -5.23 0.21
CA HIS A 104 -15.57 -4.64 -0.83
C HIS A 104 -15.67 -3.13 -0.66
N LEU A 105 -15.93 -2.40 -1.75
CA LEU A 105 -16.42 -1.02 -1.65
C LEU A 105 -17.80 -1.02 -1.01
N LEU A 106 -18.08 -0.02 -0.17
CA LEU A 106 -19.39 0.12 0.45
C LEU A 106 -20.49 0.27 -0.63
N PRO A 107 -21.71 -0.26 -0.41
CA PRO A 107 -22.81 -0.09 -1.35
C PRO A 107 -23.17 1.38 -1.56
N TRP A 108 -23.76 1.71 -2.72
CA TRP A 108 -24.07 3.10 -3.09
C TRP A 108 -25.06 3.81 -2.16
N SER A 109 -25.95 3.04 -1.55
CA SER A 109 -26.87 3.50 -0.49
C SER A 109 -26.14 3.93 0.78
N VAL A 110 -24.98 3.34 1.09
CA VAL A 110 -24.16 3.66 2.27
C VAL A 110 -23.20 4.80 1.96
N LEU A 111 -22.58 4.78 0.78
CA LEU A 111 -21.61 5.79 0.35
C LEU A 111 -22.20 7.20 0.27
N THR A 112 -23.49 7.33 -0.03
CA THR A 112 -24.19 8.63 -0.04
C THR A 112 -24.60 9.12 1.35
N GLY A 113 -24.36 8.33 2.40
CA GLY A 113 -24.60 8.70 3.79
C GLY A 113 -23.64 9.80 4.28
N ARG A 114 -24.09 10.57 5.30
CA ARG A 114 -23.36 11.74 5.86
C ARG A 114 -21.91 11.46 6.24
N ASN A 115 -21.58 10.23 6.65
CA ASN A 115 -20.26 9.87 7.13
C ASN A 115 -19.20 9.79 6.02
N HIS A 116 -19.60 9.60 4.75
CA HIS A 116 -18.67 9.37 3.63
C HIS A 116 -18.63 10.53 2.62
N ILE A 117 -19.49 11.54 2.77
CA ILE A 117 -19.56 12.69 1.86
C ILE A 117 -18.20 13.40 1.76
N ALA A 118 -17.50 13.60 2.89
CA ALA A 118 -16.19 14.26 2.88
C ALA A 118 -15.15 13.48 2.05
N ALA A 119 -15.13 12.15 2.16
CA ALA A 119 -14.24 11.29 1.38
C ALA A 119 -14.59 11.34 -0.11
N LEU A 120 -15.87 11.27 -0.46
CA LEU A 120 -16.33 11.40 -1.85
C LEU A 120 -15.98 12.78 -2.44
N CYS A 121 -16.18 13.87 -1.70
CA CYS A 121 -15.79 15.20 -2.13
C CYS A 121 -14.28 15.29 -2.39
N LEU A 122 -13.46 14.72 -1.52
CA LEU A 122 -12.01 14.71 -1.70
C LEU A 122 -11.59 13.92 -2.95
N LEU A 123 -12.20 12.76 -3.20
CA LEU A 123 -11.97 11.95 -4.39
C LEU A 123 -12.42 12.68 -5.67
N LEU A 124 -13.54 13.41 -5.62
CA LEU A 124 -13.99 14.25 -6.73
C LEU A 124 -13.02 15.40 -7.02
N VAL A 125 -12.53 16.09 -5.98
CA VAL A 125 -11.50 17.13 -6.11
C VAL A 125 -10.22 16.55 -6.70
N GLN A 126 -9.79 15.37 -6.24
CA GLN A 126 -8.64 14.66 -6.79
C GLN A 126 -8.87 14.34 -8.27
N ALA A 127 -9.99 13.70 -8.63
CA ALA A 127 -10.29 13.33 -10.00
C ALA A 127 -10.31 14.56 -10.92
N ALA A 128 -10.94 15.66 -10.50
CA ALA A 128 -10.96 16.91 -11.26
C ALA A 128 -9.56 17.50 -11.47
N ALA A 129 -8.74 17.54 -10.40
CA ALA A 129 -7.37 18.02 -10.48
C ALA A 129 -6.50 17.15 -11.40
N VAL A 130 -6.64 15.82 -11.32
CA VAL A 130 -5.92 14.86 -12.16
C VAL A 130 -6.34 14.98 -13.63
N VAL A 131 -7.64 15.10 -13.92
CA VAL A 131 -8.15 15.34 -15.28
C VAL A 131 -7.59 16.65 -15.83
N TRP A 132 -7.62 17.73 -15.06
CA TRP A 132 -7.06 19.02 -15.45
C TRP A 132 -5.53 18.96 -15.68
N GLY A 133 -4.79 18.32 -14.77
CA GLY A 133 -3.35 18.16 -14.85
C GLY A 133 -2.92 17.31 -16.06
N THR A 134 -3.67 16.23 -16.33
CA THR A 134 -3.44 15.33 -17.46
C THR A 134 -3.82 16.02 -18.78
N GLY A 135 -4.93 16.76 -18.82
CA GLY A 135 -5.38 17.53 -19.99
C GLY A 135 -4.33 18.55 -20.45
N ARG A 136 -3.65 19.21 -19.52
CA ARG A 136 -2.52 20.12 -19.82
C ARG A 136 -1.28 19.41 -20.41
N ARG A 137 -1.20 18.09 -20.27
CA ARG A 137 -0.10 17.25 -20.77
C ARG A 137 -0.56 16.24 -21.82
N VAL A 138 -1.77 16.41 -22.38
CA VAL A 138 -2.39 15.41 -23.27
C VAL A 138 -1.52 15.07 -24.48
N ALA A 139 -0.83 16.05 -25.07
CA ALA A 139 0.07 15.82 -26.20
C ALA A 139 1.26 14.92 -25.84
N ALA A 140 1.89 15.15 -24.68
CA ALA A 140 3.01 14.34 -24.21
C ALA A 140 2.56 12.91 -23.85
N PHE A 141 1.41 12.78 -23.18
CA PHE A 141 0.81 11.48 -22.88
C PHE A 141 0.43 10.72 -24.15
N ALA A 142 -0.21 11.38 -25.13
CA ALA A 142 -0.58 10.76 -26.39
C ALA A 142 0.65 10.30 -27.17
N GLN A 143 1.73 11.10 -27.19
CA GLN A 143 2.99 10.69 -27.82
C GLN A 143 3.62 9.48 -27.13
N TRP A 144 3.61 9.44 -25.79
CA TRP A 144 4.09 8.28 -25.03
C TRP A 144 3.23 7.04 -25.30
N LEU A 145 1.91 7.17 -25.28
CA LEU A 145 0.96 6.08 -25.50
C LEU A 145 1.09 5.49 -26.92
N ARG A 146 1.35 6.33 -27.93
CA ARG A 146 1.63 5.90 -29.31
C ARG A 146 2.89 5.04 -29.46
N ARG A 147 3.82 5.08 -28.51
CA ARG A 147 5.01 4.20 -28.51
C ARG A 147 4.69 2.79 -28.00
N LEU A 148 3.55 2.60 -27.34
CA LEU A 148 3.12 1.32 -26.82
C LEU A 148 2.30 0.58 -27.89
N LYS A 149 2.57 -0.73 -28.05
CA LYS A 149 1.77 -1.59 -28.93
C LYS A 149 0.33 -1.64 -28.40
N PRO A 150 -0.72 -1.54 -29.25
CA PRO A 150 -2.12 -1.53 -28.79
C PRO A 150 -2.50 -2.69 -27.85
N TRP A 151 -1.99 -3.89 -28.12
CA TRP A 151 -2.26 -5.06 -27.27
C TRP A 151 -1.69 -4.92 -25.85
N ARG A 152 -0.58 -4.20 -25.66
CA ARG A 152 0.00 -3.94 -24.33
C ARG A 152 -0.89 -3.01 -23.52
N LEU A 153 -1.51 -2.03 -24.18
CA LEU A 153 -2.49 -1.15 -23.56
C LEU A 153 -3.76 -1.91 -23.19
N ALA A 154 -4.24 -2.77 -24.08
CA ALA A 154 -5.38 -3.63 -23.80
C ALA A 154 -5.10 -4.57 -22.61
N LEU A 155 -3.94 -5.24 -22.60
CA LEU A 155 -3.54 -6.10 -21.48
C LEU A 155 -3.41 -5.31 -20.18
N ALA A 156 -2.79 -4.13 -20.19
CA ALA A 156 -2.67 -3.29 -19.00
C ALA A 156 -4.04 -2.85 -18.48
N ALA A 157 -4.98 -2.50 -19.37
CA ALA A 157 -6.35 -2.14 -19.00
C ALA A 157 -7.11 -3.34 -18.39
N VAL A 158 -6.99 -4.53 -18.99
CA VAL A 158 -7.60 -5.76 -18.48
C VAL A 158 -7.04 -6.12 -17.11
N LEU A 159 -5.71 -6.11 -16.95
CA LEU A 159 -5.06 -6.40 -15.67
C LEU A 159 -5.44 -5.36 -14.61
N CYS A 160 -5.49 -4.07 -14.97
CA CYS A 160 -5.92 -3.01 -14.08
C CYS A 160 -7.35 -3.24 -13.58
N ALA A 161 -8.29 -3.56 -14.49
CA ALA A 161 -9.68 -3.80 -14.11
C ALA A 161 -9.81 -5.09 -13.29
N ALA A 162 -9.24 -6.20 -13.77
CA ALA A 162 -9.32 -7.51 -13.12
C ALA A 162 -8.75 -7.52 -11.69
N CYS A 163 -7.78 -6.66 -11.40
CA CYS A 163 -7.19 -6.52 -10.06
C CYS A 163 -7.83 -5.45 -9.19
N SER A 164 -8.86 -4.73 -9.67
CA SER A 164 -9.44 -3.59 -8.96
C SER A 164 -10.53 -3.97 -7.96
N ALA A 165 -11.23 -5.09 -8.15
CA ALA A 165 -12.34 -5.51 -7.31
C ALA A 165 -12.36 -7.03 -7.07
N THR A 166 -12.77 -7.44 -5.87
CA THR A 166 -12.98 -8.85 -5.53
C THR A 166 -14.31 -9.35 -6.08
N VAL A 167 -14.35 -10.62 -6.50
CA VAL A 167 -15.58 -11.23 -7.03
C VAL A 167 -16.68 -11.22 -5.97
N SER A 168 -17.85 -10.68 -6.32
CA SER A 168 -19.04 -10.68 -5.46
C SER A 168 -20.11 -11.63 -5.97
N ARG A 169 -20.94 -12.12 -5.04
CA ARG A 169 -22.06 -13.02 -5.34
C ARG A 169 -23.20 -12.33 -6.09
N ASP A 170 -23.34 -11.01 -5.93
CA ASP A 170 -24.30 -10.20 -6.68
C ASP A 170 -23.62 -9.61 -7.92
N PRO A 171 -23.98 -10.03 -9.15
CA PRO A 171 -23.38 -9.54 -10.38
C PRO A 171 -23.54 -8.03 -10.57
N ARG A 172 -24.66 -7.43 -10.12
CA ARG A 172 -24.91 -6.00 -10.30
C ARG A 172 -23.99 -5.20 -9.41
N PHE A 173 -23.88 -5.60 -8.14
CA PHE A 173 -22.94 -5.00 -7.20
C PHE A 173 -21.50 -5.17 -7.70
N PHE A 174 -21.11 -6.36 -8.17
CA PHE A 174 -19.78 -6.61 -8.70
C PHE A 174 -19.42 -5.69 -9.87
N VAL A 175 -20.31 -5.50 -10.84
CA VAL A 175 -20.06 -4.61 -11.99
C VAL A 175 -19.91 -3.15 -11.56
N GLN A 176 -20.72 -2.69 -10.61
CA GLN A 176 -20.62 -1.32 -10.07
C GLN A 176 -19.31 -1.12 -9.31
N GLU A 177 -18.97 -2.07 -8.46
CA GLU A 177 -17.73 -2.09 -7.68
C GLU A 177 -16.50 -2.10 -8.59
N LEU A 178 -16.47 -3.01 -9.58
CA LEU A 178 -15.40 -3.13 -10.56
C LEU A 178 -15.19 -1.81 -11.33
N ALA A 179 -16.27 -1.20 -11.81
CA ALA A 179 -16.19 0.07 -12.54
C ALA A 179 -15.68 1.21 -11.64
N PHE A 180 -16.18 1.32 -10.40
CA PHE A 180 -15.78 2.37 -9.48
C PHE A 180 -14.34 2.19 -8.99
N ALA A 181 -13.94 0.97 -8.61
CA ALA A 181 -12.57 0.66 -8.21
C ALA A 181 -11.57 0.88 -9.35
N THR A 182 -11.90 0.46 -10.58
CA THR A 182 -11.06 0.72 -11.75
C THR A 182 -10.87 2.22 -11.95
N LEU A 183 -11.94 3.02 -11.85
CA LEU A 183 -11.85 4.47 -11.95
C LEU A 183 -10.93 5.07 -10.88
N LEU A 184 -11.10 4.67 -9.61
CA LEU A 184 -10.24 5.11 -8.51
C LEU A 184 -8.77 4.75 -8.75
N GLN A 185 -8.51 3.53 -9.19
CA GLN A 185 -7.17 3.05 -9.51
C GLN A 185 -6.53 3.84 -10.65
N LEU A 186 -7.28 4.15 -11.71
CA LEU A 186 -6.81 4.98 -12.83
C LEU A 186 -6.53 6.42 -12.39
N VAL A 187 -7.39 7.03 -11.57
CA VAL A 187 -7.18 8.37 -11.01
C VAL A 187 -5.92 8.39 -10.13
N ASN A 188 -5.73 7.39 -9.28
CA ASN A 188 -4.54 7.26 -8.44
C ASN A 188 -3.27 7.09 -9.27
N ALA A 189 -3.28 6.19 -10.27
CA ALA A 189 -2.15 5.97 -11.17
C ALA A 189 -1.78 7.26 -11.92
N ALA A 190 -2.77 7.95 -12.50
CA ALA A 190 -2.56 9.21 -13.19
C ALA A 190 -2.02 10.31 -12.25
N ASN A 191 -2.49 10.37 -11.01
CA ASN A 191 -1.98 11.30 -10.00
C ASN A 191 -0.49 11.05 -9.69
N ILE A 192 -0.09 9.78 -9.50
CA ILE A 192 1.31 9.42 -9.30
C ILE A 192 2.17 9.77 -10.52
N ILE A 193 1.68 9.55 -11.74
CA ILE A 193 2.39 9.97 -12.96
C ILE A 193 2.54 11.49 -13.01
N LEU A 194 1.52 12.26 -12.63
CA LEU A 194 1.60 13.73 -12.55
C LEU A 194 2.61 14.20 -11.49
N ALA A 195 2.70 13.50 -10.35
CA ALA A 195 3.70 13.76 -9.32
C ALA A 195 5.12 13.52 -9.84
N VAL A 196 5.39 12.34 -10.38
CA VAL A 196 6.71 11.94 -10.90
C VAL A 196 7.12 12.84 -12.08
N SER A 197 6.21 13.13 -13.00
CA SER A 197 6.47 14.01 -14.15
C SER A 197 6.60 15.50 -13.77
N SER A 198 6.39 15.84 -12.49
CA SER A 198 6.65 17.16 -11.94
C SER A 198 7.95 17.23 -11.13
N LEU A 199 8.69 16.12 -11.01
CA LEU A 199 10.02 16.11 -10.41
C LEU A 199 11.03 16.82 -11.32
N PRO A 200 11.90 17.69 -10.77
CA PRO A 200 13.01 18.28 -11.51
C PRO A 200 14.00 17.22 -12.00
N ALA A 201 14.57 17.43 -13.19
CA ALA A 201 15.56 16.51 -13.77
C ALA A 201 16.78 16.28 -12.86
N TRP A 202 17.27 17.32 -12.18
CA TRP A 202 18.39 17.20 -11.23
C TRP A 202 18.06 16.28 -10.05
N PHE A 203 16.79 16.20 -9.65
CA PHE A 203 16.36 15.34 -8.56
C PHE A 203 16.35 13.88 -9.02
N LEU A 204 15.86 13.63 -10.23
CA LEU A 204 15.86 12.30 -10.84
C LEU A 204 17.29 11.80 -11.05
N SER A 205 18.19 12.61 -11.60
CA SER A 205 19.59 12.20 -11.80
C SER A 205 20.33 11.97 -10.48
N ARG A 206 20.07 12.79 -9.45
CA ARG A 206 20.62 12.57 -8.11
C ARG A 206 20.07 11.30 -7.47
N PHE A 207 18.78 11.02 -7.65
CA PHE A 207 18.14 9.81 -7.17
C PHE A 207 18.71 8.58 -7.86
N GLU A 208 18.83 8.62 -9.19
CA GLU A 208 19.43 7.56 -10.01
C GLU A 208 20.88 7.27 -9.60
N HIS A 209 21.73 8.29 -9.51
CA HIS A 209 23.12 8.13 -9.06
C HIS A 209 23.18 7.54 -7.64
N ARG A 210 22.28 7.98 -6.74
CA ARG A 210 22.22 7.39 -5.40
C ARG A 210 21.76 5.94 -5.50
N PHE A 211 20.69 5.64 -6.21
CA PHE A 211 20.17 4.30 -6.38
C PHE A 211 21.24 3.35 -6.94
N GLN A 212 21.92 3.72 -8.02
CA GLN A 212 23.04 2.96 -8.60
C GLN A 212 24.19 2.72 -7.64
N ARG A 213 24.47 3.66 -6.73
CA ARG A 213 25.50 3.48 -5.69
C ARG A 213 25.16 2.38 -4.69
N TRP A 214 23.88 2.23 -4.34
CA TRP A 214 23.41 1.21 -3.40
C TRP A 214 23.10 -0.11 -4.12
N PHE A 215 22.53 -0.01 -5.32
CA PHE A 215 22.04 -1.09 -6.17
C PHE A 215 22.65 -0.94 -7.58
N PRO A 216 23.89 -1.42 -7.79
CA PRO A 216 24.54 -1.33 -9.09
C PRO A 216 23.87 -2.31 -10.08
N LEU A 217 22.79 -1.86 -10.72
CA LEU A 217 22.02 -2.65 -11.70
C LEU A 217 22.85 -3.04 -12.94
N ASP A 218 23.91 -2.28 -13.23
CA ASP A 218 24.79 -2.53 -14.37
C ASP A 218 25.96 -3.48 -14.02
N ALA A 219 26.04 -3.95 -12.77
CA ALA A 219 27.03 -4.95 -12.41
C ALA A 219 26.71 -6.28 -13.13
N PRO A 220 27.70 -6.95 -13.73
CA PRO A 220 27.47 -8.23 -14.38
C PRO A 220 26.91 -9.22 -13.35
N ALA A 221 25.74 -9.78 -13.66
CA ALA A 221 25.12 -10.81 -12.83
C ALA A 221 26.11 -11.96 -12.67
N THR A 222 26.52 -12.24 -11.42
CA THR A 222 27.36 -13.40 -11.13
C THR A 222 26.43 -14.59 -10.92
N PRO A 223 26.45 -15.62 -11.79
CA PRO A 223 25.52 -16.75 -11.68
C PRO A 223 25.56 -17.37 -10.27
N GLY A 224 24.39 -17.53 -9.65
CA GLY A 224 24.25 -18.17 -8.35
C GLY A 224 24.59 -17.30 -7.13
N ARG A 225 24.90 -16.01 -7.30
CA ARG A 225 25.08 -15.09 -6.16
C ARG A 225 23.97 -14.04 -6.16
N PRO A 226 23.16 -13.93 -5.08
CA PRO A 226 22.19 -12.84 -4.97
C PRO A 226 22.93 -11.52 -4.94
N ASP A 227 22.43 -10.53 -5.67
CA ASP A 227 23.01 -9.20 -5.66
C ASP A 227 22.56 -8.40 -4.41
N ARG A 228 23.02 -7.15 -4.30
CA ARG A 228 22.65 -6.29 -3.16
C ARG A 228 21.17 -5.94 -3.16
N PHE A 229 20.56 -5.83 -4.33
CA PHE A 229 19.14 -5.54 -4.47
C PHE A 229 18.32 -6.75 -4.02
N ASP A 230 18.69 -7.96 -4.44
CA ASP A 230 18.06 -9.22 -4.01
C ASP A 230 18.12 -9.37 -2.49
N LEU A 231 19.31 -9.17 -1.90
CA LEU A 231 19.49 -9.25 -0.45
C LEU A 231 18.67 -8.18 0.28
N PHE A 232 18.66 -6.95 -0.23
CA PHE A 232 17.84 -5.88 0.35
C PHE A 232 16.35 -6.21 0.27
N ALA A 233 15.87 -6.69 -0.87
CA ALA A 233 14.49 -7.08 -1.07
C ALA A 233 14.11 -8.24 -0.14
N ALA A 234 14.96 -9.26 -0.02
CA ALA A 234 14.75 -10.38 0.89
C ALA A 234 14.66 -9.90 2.35
N VAL A 235 15.64 -9.13 2.83
CA VAL A 235 15.64 -8.59 4.20
C VAL A 235 14.43 -7.70 4.44
N TRP A 236 14.11 -6.81 3.51
CA TRP A 236 12.95 -5.93 3.59
C TRP A 236 11.65 -6.73 3.73
N VAL A 237 11.42 -7.71 2.85
CA VAL A 237 10.22 -8.56 2.88
C VAL A 237 10.16 -9.36 4.18
N THR A 238 11.27 -9.95 4.63
CA THR A 238 11.32 -10.68 5.90
C THR A 238 10.98 -9.78 7.09
N VAL A 239 11.56 -8.57 7.15
CA VAL A 239 11.26 -7.62 8.23
C VAL A 239 9.80 -7.20 8.20
N PHE A 240 9.24 -6.86 7.04
CA PHE A 240 7.83 -6.49 6.93
C PHE A 240 6.89 -7.65 7.27
N ALA A 241 7.17 -8.86 6.79
CA ALA A 241 6.41 -10.04 7.15
C ALA A 241 6.46 -10.31 8.66
N ALA A 242 7.62 -10.15 9.29
CA ALA A 242 7.76 -10.25 10.74
C ALA A 242 6.95 -9.16 11.46
N LEU A 243 7.01 -7.89 11.03
CA LEU A 243 6.22 -6.81 11.61
C LEU A 243 4.72 -7.06 11.47
N LEU A 244 4.24 -7.54 10.33
CA LEU A 244 2.84 -7.92 10.14
C LEU A 244 2.46 -9.09 11.05
N CYS A 245 3.31 -10.11 11.15
CA CYS A 245 3.11 -11.22 12.07
C CYS A 245 2.98 -10.75 13.53
N LEU A 246 3.81 -9.78 13.94
CA LEU A 246 3.82 -9.24 15.30
C LEU A 246 2.63 -8.32 15.60
N PHE A 247 2.33 -7.38 14.70
CA PHE A 247 1.40 -6.28 14.97
C PHE A 247 0.02 -6.48 14.37
N SER A 248 -0.09 -7.21 13.27
CA SER A 248 -1.37 -7.47 12.60
C SER A 248 -1.95 -8.82 12.96
N TYR A 249 -1.10 -9.85 13.04
CA TYR A 249 -1.52 -11.22 13.30
C TYR A 249 -1.22 -11.69 14.72
N GLU A 250 -0.65 -10.84 15.58
CA GLU A 250 -0.41 -11.11 17.00
C GLU A 250 0.32 -12.46 17.27
N ARG A 251 1.15 -12.91 16.33
CA ARG A 251 1.83 -14.23 16.35
C ARG A 251 0.87 -15.44 16.40
N HIS A 252 -0.35 -15.29 15.91
CA HIS A 252 -1.36 -16.34 15.89
C HIS A 252 -1.80 -16.64 14.44
N PRO A 253 -1.94 -17.93 14.04
CA PRO A 253 -2.51 -18.27 12.73
C PRO A 253 -3.98 -17.83 12.65
N HIS A 254 -4.36 -17.12 11.60
CA HIS A 254 -5.72 -16.58 11.43
C HIS A 254 -6.57 -17.40 10.46
N LEU A 255 -5.93 -18.20 9.60
CA LEU A 255 -6.62 -19.07 8.64
C LEU A 255 -6.51 -20.55 9.07
N SER A 256 -7.52 -21.35 8.72
CA SER A 256 -7.54 -22.78 9.05
C SER A 256 -6.33 -23.53 8.49
N ASP A 257 -5.90 -23.20 7.27
CA ASP A 257 -4.74 -23.83 6.62
C ASP A 257 -3.43 -23.47 7.32
N GLU A 258 -3.30 -22.24 7.85
CA GLU A 258 -2.14 -21.83 8.65
C GLU A 258 -2.00 -22.65 9.95
N VAL A 259 -3.11 -22.99 10.60
CA VAL A 259 -3.12 -23.88 11.77
C VAL A 259 -2.59 -25.27 11.38
N SER A 260 -3.06 -25.81 10.26
CA SER A 260 -2.62 -27.10 9.72
C SER A 260 -1.15 -27.08 9.32
N TYR A 261 -0.65 -26.00 8.70
CA TYR A 261 0.78 -25.83 8.42
C TYR A 261 1.60 -25.81 9.71
N LEU A 262 1.17 -25.07 10.74
CA LEU A 262 1.90 -24.98 12.01
C LEU A 262 1.97 -26.33 12.73
N LEU A 263 0.87 -27.07 12.76
CA LEU A 263 0.84 -28.42 13.34
C LEU A 263 1.75 -29.38 12.58
N GLN A 264 1.69 -29.35 11.25
CA GLN A 264 2.58 -30.14 10.39
C GLN A 264 4.06 -29.80 10.60
N SER A 265 4.37 -28.52 10.75
CA SER A 265 5.72 -28.04 11.03
C SER A 265 6.26 -28.60 12.36
N ARG A 266 5.42 -28.65 13.40
CA ARG A 266 5.81 -29.15 14.73
C ARG A 266 6.10 -30.64 14.73
N TYR A 267 5.28 -31.45 14.04
CA TYR A 267 5.58 -32.87 13.98
C TYR A 267 6.74 -33.18 13.00
N PHE A 268 6.95 -32.37 11.96
CA PHE A 268 8.16 -32.43 11.12
C PHE A 268 9.42 -32.13 11.93
N ALA A 269 9.39 -31.12 12.81
CA ALA A 269 10.50 -30.80 13.71
C ALA A 269 10.83 -31.96 14.66
N GLN A 270 9.87 -32.84 14.93
CA GLN A 270 10.03 -34.06 15.72
C GLN A 270 10.43 -35.29 14.88
N GLY A 271 10.67 -35.12 13.57
CA GLY A 271 11.02 -36.21 12.65
C GLY A 271 9.85 -37.13 12.26
N MET A 272 8.61 -36.70 12.50
CA MET A 272 7.40 -37.44 12.10
C MET A 272 6.88 -36.91 10.76
N LEU A 273 6.32 -37.79 9.92
CA LEU A 273 5.62 -37.37 8.68
C LEU A 273 4.11 -37.25 8.87
N ALA A 274 3.56 -37.96 9.85
CA ALA A 274 2.19 -37.95 10.28
C ALA A 274 2.14 -38.23 11.78
N MET A 275 1.12 -37.73 12.46
CA MET A 275 0.89 -38.05 13.87
C MET A 275 0.06 -39.34 13.99
N PRO A 276 0.24 -40.12 15.07
CA PRO A 276 -0.70 -41.18 15.39
C PRO A 276 -2.05 -40.59 15.76
N LEU A 277 -3.12 -41.28 15.39
CA LEU A 277 -4.48 -40.90 15.76
C LEU A 277 -4.64 -40.92 17.28
N ARG A 278 -5.21 -39.85 17.86
CA ARG A 278 -5.53 -39.77 19.29
C ARG A 278 -7.02 -40.01 19.50
N GLU A 279 -7.36 -40.77 20.54
CA GLU A 279 -8.75 -40.96 20.96
C GLU A 279 -9.14 -39.95 22.05
N PRO A 280 -10.38 -39.43 22.02
CA PRO A 280 -11.40 -39.63 20.98
C PRO A 280 -11.10 -38.77 19.73
N ALA A 281 -11.23 -39.34 18.53
CA ALA A 281 -10.86 -38.66 17.28
C ALA A 281 -11.60 -37.32 17.07
N GLY A 282 -12.89 -37.26 17.46
CA GLY A 282 -13.69 -36.04 17.35
C GLY A 282 -13.17 -34.86 18.20
N ALA A 283 -12.38 -35.10 19.25
CA ALA A 283 -11.78 -34.02 20.03
C ALA A 283 -10.61 -33.33 19.33
N PHE A 284 -10.08 -33.92 18.25
CA PHE A 284 -8.97 -33.39 17.48
C PHE A 284 -9.39 -32.97 16.06
N GLU A 285 -10.69 -32.99 15.74
CA GLU A 285 -11.21 -32.63 14.42
C GLU A 285 -10.87 -31.17 14.11
N LEU A 286 -9.82 -30.98 13.31
CA LEU A 286 -9.35 -29.69 12.83
C LEU A 286 -9.59 -29.63 11.33
N ASP A 287 -10.11 -28.49 10.89
CA ASP A 287 -10.32 -28.20 9.48
C ASP A 287 -9.01 -28.40 8.70
N LEU A 288 -9.10 -29.00 7.52
CA LEU A 288 -7.95 -29.29 6.66
C LEU A 288 -6.89 -30.24 7.26
N MET A 289 -7.27 -31.06 8.25
CA MET A 289 -6.50 -32.23 8.68
C MET A 289 -7.23 -33.52 8.28
N THR A 290 -6.48 -34.51 7.80
CA THR A 290 -6.99 -35.79 7.31
C THR A 290 -6.78 -36.90 8.34
N TYR A 291 -7.80 -37.75 8.46
CA TYR A 291 -7.84 -38.93 9.30
C TYR A 291 -7.85 -40.17 8.40
N ASP A 292 -6.77 -40.94 8.41
CA ASP A 292 -6.70 -42.17 7.61
C ASP A 292 -5.85 -43.23 8.31
N SER A 293 -6.40 -44.44 8.44
CA SER A 293 -5.66 -45.66 8.82
C SER A 293 -4.81 -45.51 10.10
N GLY A 294 -5.37 -44.86 11.13
CA GLY A 294 -4.68 -44.60 12.40
C GLY A 294 -3.66 -43.46 12.37
N ARG A 295 -3.67 -42.65 11.31
CA ARG A 295 -2.81 -41.48 11.12
C ARG A 295 -3.62 -40.19 11.05
N TRP A 296 -2.97 -39.12 11.45
CA TRP A 296 -3.48 -37.77 11.41
C TRP A 296 -2.44 -36.86 10.77
N TYR A 297 -2.77 -36.24 9.63
CA TYR A 297 -1.82 -35.45 8.85
C TYR A 297 -2.53 -34.38 8.03
N SER A 298 -1.82 -33.33 7.64
CA SER A 298 -2.33 -32.34 6.69
C SER A 298 -2.18 -32.84 5.24
N PRO A 299 -3.19 -32.64 4.37
CA PRO A 299 -3.10 -33.02 2.94
C PRO A 299 -2.21 -32.06 2.13
N PHE A 300 -1.71 -30.99 2.73
CA PHE A 300 -0.91 -30.00 2.02
C PHE A 300 0.52 -30.48 1.72
N PRO A 301 1.13 -29.99 0.62
CA PRO A 301 2.52 -30.30 0.30
C PRO A 301 3.49 -29.90 1.42
N PRO A 302 4.57 -30.67 1.65
CA PRO A 302 5.45 -30.48 2.79
C PRO A 302 6.35 -29.23 2.71
N GLY A 303 6.39 -28.53 1.58
CA GLY A 303 7.36 -27.46 1.32
C GLY A 303 7.35 -26.35 2.37
N TRP A 304 6.20 -25.72 2.59
CA TRP A 304 6.07 -24.64 3.57
C TRP A 304 6.18 -25.12 5.02
N PRO A 305 5.51 -26.22 5.44
CA PRO A 305 5.68 -26.77 6.78
C PRO A 305 7.12 -27.20 7.11
N ALA A 306 7.89 -27.70 6.12
CA ALA A 306 9.29 -28.05 6.32
C ALA A 306 10.20 -26.82 6.47
N MET A 307 9.86 -25.68 5.86
CA MET A 307 10.58 -24.43 6.13
C MET A 307 10.27 -23.91 7.53
N LEU A 308 8.99 -23.94 7.92
CA LEU A 308 8.55 -23.51 9.24
C LEU A 308 9.09 -24.42 10.37
N SER A 309 9.30 -25.71 10.12
CA SER A 309 9.83 -26.66 11.11
C SER A 309 11.20 -26.27 11.68
N VAL A 310 11.97 -25.45 10.96
CA VAL A 310 13.26 -24.92 11.43
C VAL A 310 13.09 -23.95 12.61
N GLY A 311 11.94 -23.29 12.73
CA GLY A 311 11.69 -22.21 13.69
C GLY A 311 10.64 -22.49 14.77
N VAL A 312 10.12 -23.72 14.87
CA VAL A 312 9.06 -24.12 15.83
C VAL A 312 9.54 -25.09 16.90
#